data_AF-A0A6G1BNZ3-F1
#
_entry.id   AF-A0A6G1BNZ3-F1
#
_cell.length_a   1.000
_cell.length_b   1.000
_cell.length_c   1.000
_cell.angle_alpha   90.00
_cell.angle_beta   90.00
_cell.angle_gamma   90.00
#
_symmetry.space_group_name_H-M   'P 1'
#
loop_
_entity.id
_entity.type
_entity.pdbx_description
1 polymer ?
#
loop_
_entity_poly.entity_id
_entity_poly.type
_entity_poly.pdbx_seq_one_letter_code
_entity_poly.pdbx_strand_id
1 'polypeptide(L)'
;MKPFKEEFTLEERAKESAAMIASYPDRIPVIVERFSRSSLPEMEKSKYVILLWLQLSLMGSVYESYKDEGDGFLYMCYSSEKTFG
;
A
#
# COMPACT_ATOMS: atom_id res chain seq x y z
N MET A 1 9.96 2.29 12.74
CA MET A 1 10.10 1.66 11.41
C MET A 1 10.37 2.73 10.36
N LYS A 2 11.18 2.46 9.33
CA LYS A 2 11.37 3.40 8.21
C LYS A 2 10.19 3.27 7.22
N PRO A 3 9.82 4.34 6.50
CA PRO A 3 8.86 4.25 5.40
C PRO A 3 9.35 3.30 4.29
N PHE A 4 8.43 2.61 3.63
CA PHE A 4 8.71 1.68 2.54
C PHE A 4 9.55 2.31 1.43
N LYS A 5 9.27 3.58 1.10
CA LYS A 5 10.02 4.34 0.09
C LYS A 5 11.47 4.67 0.49
N GLU A 6 11.79 4.63 1.78
CA GLU A 6 13.15 4.79 2.30
C GLU A 6 13.88 3.45 2.45
N GLU A 7 13.13 2.36 2.55
CA GLU A 7 13.68 1.01 2.70
C GLU A 7 14.05 0.36 1.36
N PHE A 8 13.31 0.67 0.29
CA PHE A 8 13.51 0.10 -1.05
C PHE A 8 13.68 1.18 -2.12
N THR A 9 14.53 0.91 -3.09
CA THR A 9 14.71 1.79 -4.25
C THR A 9 13.47 1.80 -5.14
N LEU A 10 13.34 2.80 -6.01
CA LEU A 10 12.24 2.88 -6.99
C LEU A 10 12.20 1.64 -7.89
N GLU A 11 13.36 1.19 -8.37
CA GLU A 11 13.47 0.04 -9.27
C GLU A 11 13.02 -1.25 -8.61
N GLU A 12 13.42 -1.50 -7.36
CA GLU A 12 13.00 -2.67 -6.59
C GLU A 12 11.49 -2.67 -6.38
N ARG A 13 10.90 -1.51 -6.02
CA ARG A 13 9.46 -1.39 -5.80
C ARG A 13 8.68 -1.62 -7.11
N ALA A 14 9.10 -0.99 -8.21
CA ALA A 14 8.47 -1.16 -9.52
C ALA A 14 8.54 -2.63 -10.00
N LYS A 15 9.66 -3.30 -9.77
CA LYS A 15 9.83 -4.72 -10.11
C LYS A 15 8.90 -5.61 -9.29
N GLU A 16 8.80 -5.35 -7.98
CA GLU A 16 7.96 -6.11 -7.07
C GLU A 16 6.46 -5.95 -7.40
N SER A 17 5.99 -4.72 -7.62
CA SER A 17 4.60 -4.46 -8.00
C SER A 17 4.24 -5.14 -9.33
N ALA A 18 5.13 -5.07 -10.34
CA ALA A 18 4.93 -5.74 -11.61
C ALA A 18 4.86 -7.26 -11.47
N ALA A 19 5.72 -7.86 -10.63
CA ALA A 19 5.69 -9.29 -10.35
C ALA A 19 4.40 -9.72 -9.63
N MET A 20 3.90 -8.89 -8.71
CA MET A 20 2.62 -9.12 -8.02
C MET A 20 1.43 -9.08 -8.98
N ILE A 21 1.38 -8.08 -9.88
CA ILE A 21 0.33 -7.98 -10.91
C ILE A 21 0.41 -9.14 -11.89
N ALA A 22 1.61 -9.54 -12.33
CA ALA A 22 1.78 -10.66 -13.24
C ALA A 22 1.32 -12.00 -12.61
N SER A 23 1.56 -12.17 -11.31
CA SER A 23 1.17 -13.37 -10.56
C SER A 23 -0.32 -13.38 -10.21
N TYR A 24 -0.89 -12.20 -9.94
CA TYR A 24 -2.27 -12.03 -9.50
C TYR A 24 -2.88 -10.80 -10.19
N PRO A 25 -3.31 -10.93 -11.46
CA PRO A 25 -3.81 -9.79 -12.24
C PRO A 25 -5.09 -9.18 -11.66
N ASP A 26 -5.84 -9.97 -10.89
CA ASP A 26 -7.06 -9.50 -10.24
C ASP A 26 -6.82 -8.80 -8.87
N ARG A 27 -5.57 -8.50 -8.54
CA ARG A 27 -5.18 -7.92 -7.24
C ARG A 27 -4.48 -6.58 -7.42
N ILE A 28 -4.63 -5.74 -6.41
CA ILE A 28 -4.00 -4.43 -6.34
C ILE A 28 -2.85 -4.49 -5.34
N PRO A 29 -1.62 -4.07 -5.72
CA PRO A 29 -0.50 -3.95 -4.80
C PRO A 29 -0.70 -2.73 -3.90
N VAL A 30 -0.88 -2.97 -2.60
CA VAL A 30 -1.13 -1.92 -1.60
C VAL A 30 -0.06 -1.96 -0.52
N ILE A 31 0.49 -0.79 -0.20
CA ILE A 31 1.38 -0.57 0.96
C ILE A 31 0.56 0.14 2.02
N VAL A 32 0.47 -0.47 3.21
CA VAL A 32 -0.26 0.10 4.35
C VAL A 32 0.73 0.47 5.44
N GLU A 33 0.80 1.76 5.76
CA GLU A 33 1.71 2.29 6.79
C GLU A 33 0.94 2.92 7.96
N ARG A 34 1.55 2.91 9.14
CA ARG A 34 0.99 3.59 10.31
C ARG A 34 1.20 5.10 10.17
N PHE A 35 0.16 5.89 10.42
CA PHE A 35 0.35 7.33 10.57
C PHE A 35 1.16 7.64 11.84
N SER A 36 2.22 8.45 11.68
CA SER A 36 3.29 8.67 12.65
C SER A 36 2.83 9.19 14.02
N ARG A 37 1.62 9.73 14.13
CA ARG A 37 1.04 10.30 15.36
C ARG A 37 -0.02 9.44 16.07
N SER A 38 -0.26 8.20 15.65
CA SER A 38 -1.29 7.39 16.33
C SER A 38 -0.83 6.86 17.70
N SER A 39 -1.77 6.76 18.64
CA SER A 39 -1.58 6.10 19.95
C SER A 39 -1.81 4.58 19.90
N LEU A 40 -2.03 4.04 18.69
CA LEU A 40 -2.27 2.60 18.48
C LEU A 40 -1.02 1.77 18.80
N PRO A 41 -1.19 0.60 19.42
CA PRO A 41 -0.11 -0.36 19.61
C PRO A 41 0.52 -0.71 18.26
N GLU A 42 1.85 -0.78 18.25
CA GLU A 42 2.63 -1.13 17.07
C GLU A 42 2.19 -2.51 16.56
N MET A 43 1.64 -2.58 15.34
CA MET A 43 1.44 -3.88 14.71
C MET A 43 2.81 -4.45 14.38
N GLU A 44 3.19 -5.58 14.99
CA GLU A 44 4.50 -6.26 14.91
C GLU A 44 5.02 -6.51 13.48
N LYS A 45 4.16 -6.41 12.48
CA LYS A 45 4.55 -6.47 11.08
C LYS A 45 3.77 -5.37 10.38
N SER A 46 4.47 -4.42 9.78
CA SER A 46 3.94 -3.72 8.60
C SER A 46 3.77 -4.78 7.54
N LYS A 47 2.62 -5.42 7.67
CA LYS A 47 2.26 -6.61 6.96
C LYS A 47 1.95 -6.04 5.58
N TYR A 48 2.91 -6.16 4.66
CA TYR A 48 2.73 -5.98 3.22
C TYR A 48 1.66 -6.97 2.77
N VAL A 49 0.41 -6.66 3.10
CA VAL A 49 -0.71 -7.55 2.89
C VAL A 49 -1.25 -7.14 1.53
N ILE A 50 -0.56 -7.70 0.53
CA ILE A 50 -1.25 -8.38 -0.56
C ILE A 50 -2.48 -9.03 0.07
N LEU A 51 -3.68 -8.70 -0.41
CA LEU A 51 -5.00 -9.09 0.11
C LEU A 51 -5.71 -7.95 0.89
N LEU A 52 -6.40 -7.09 0.16
CA LEU A 52 -7.84 -7.11 0.37
C LEU A 52 -8.47 -7.87 -0.78
N TRP A 53 -9.30 -8.85 -0.43
CA TRP A 53 -10.31 -9.47 -1.30
C TRP A 53 -11.39 -8.44 -1.70
N LEU A 54 -11.00 -7.18 -1.92
CA LEU A 54 -11.83 -6.19 -2.59
C LEU A 54 -11.54 -6.40 -4.06
N GLN A 55 -12.46 -7.08 -4.71
CA GLN A 55 -12.50 -7.23 -6.16
C GLN A 55 -12.14 -5.88 -6.80
N LEU A 56 -11.25 -5.88 -7.81
CA LEU A 56 -10.89 -4.70 -8.61
C LEU A 56 -12.09 -3.82 -8.98
N SER A 57 -13.30 -4.40 -9.07
CA SER A 57 -14.53 -3.68 -9.31
C SER A 57 -14.82 -2.53 -8.34
N LEU A 58 -14.39 -2.60 -7.07
CA LEU A 58 -14.68 -1.56 -6.08
C LEU A 58 -13.51 -0.60 -5.85
N MET A 59 -12.27 -1.09 -5.95
CA MET A 59 -11.05 -0.32 -5.66
C MET A 59 -10.22 0.02 -6.90
N GLY A 60 -10.57 -0.51 -8.08
CA GLY A 60 -9.81 -0.31 -9.32
C GLY A 60 -9.75 1.16 -9.74
N SER A 61 -10.86 1.90 -9.63
CA SER A 61 -10.86 3.34 -9.90
C SER A 61 -9.97 4.12 -8.93
N VAL A 62 -9.91 3.69 -7.66
CA VAL A 62 -9.04 4.31 -6.66
C VAL A 62 -7.58 4.01 -6.99
N TYR A 63 -7.26 2.76 -7.33
CA TYR A 63 -5.92 2.38 -7.75
C TYR A 63 -5.46 3.17 -8.99
N GLU A 64 -6.25 3.21 -10.06
CA GLU A 64 -5.88 3.96 -11.26
C GLU A 64 -5.78 5.47 -11.03
N SER A 65 -6.48 6.02 -10.04
CA SER A 65 -6.42 7.46 -9.74
C SER A 65 -5.29 7.85 -8.78
N TYR A 66 -4.85 6.93 -7.91
CA TYR A 66 -4.01 7.27 -6.75
C TYR A 66 -2.80 6.37 -6.53
N LYS A 67 -2.57 5.35 -7.37
CA LYS A 67 -1.29 4.62 -7.34
C LYS A 67 -0.13 5.57 -7.61
N ASP A 68 1.04 5.22 -7.10
CA ASP A 68 2.26 5.90 -7.49
C ASP A 68 2.70 5.41 -8.87
N GLU A 69 2.69 6.30 -9.86
CA GLU A 69 3.06 5.97 -11.25
C GLU A 69 4.52 5.50 -11.38
N GLY A 70 5.39 5.84 -10.42
CA GLY A 70 6.79 5.46 -10.44
C GLY A 70 7.04 4.02 -10.01
N ASP A 71 6.23 3.49 -9.08
CA ASP A 71 6.43 2.16 -8.49
C ASP A 71 5.24 1.20 -8.60
N GLY A 72 4.06 1.67 -9.00
CA GLY A 72 2.87 0.85 -9.19
C GLY A 72 2.14 0.44 -7.91
N PHE A 73 2.48 0.98 -6.74
CA PHE A 73 1.77 0.69 -5.49
C PHE A 73 0.74 1.77 -5.14
N LEU A 74 -0.35 1.34 -4.49
CA LEU A 74 -1.25 2.24 -3.76
C LEU A 74 -0.78 2.37 -2.30
N TYR A 75 -0.55 3.59 -1.84
CA TYR A 75 -0.14 3.86 -0.46
C TYR A 75 -1.33 4.27 0.38
N MET A 76 -1.57 3.54 1.47
CA MET A 76 -2.63 3.83 2.43
C MET A 76 -2.04 4.02 3.82
N CYS A 77 -2.53 5.01 4.55
CA CYS A 77 -2.16 5.23 5.94
C CYS A 77 -3.36 4.93 6.84
N TYR A 78 -3.14 4.24 7.95
CA TYR A 78 -4.15 4.09 9.00
C TYR A 78 -3.78 4.92 10.24
N SER A 79 -4.80 5.49 10.87
CA SER A 79 -4.71 6.24 12.12
C SER A 79 -5.92 5.92 12.99
N SER A 80 -5.76 5.96 14.32
CA SER A 80 -6.87 5.91 15.28
C SER A 80 -7.66 7.21 15.37
N GLU A 81 -7.07 8.33 14.93
CA GLU A 81 -7.69 9.64 15.00
C GLU A 81 -8.40 9.94 13.67
N LYS A 82 -9.66 10.38 13.71
CA LYS A 82 -10.33 10.96 12.54
C LYS A 82 -9.52 12.19 12.11
N THR A 83 -8.73 12.06 11.06
CA THR A 83 -7.87 13.13 10.53
C THR A 83 -8.63 14.17 9.71
N PHE A 84 -9.94 14.00 9.51
CA PHE A 84 -10.82 15.01 8.94
C PHE A 84 -11.56 15.71 10.08
N GLY A 85 -11.04 16.88 10.46
CA GLY A 85 -11.74 17.92 11.21
C GLY A 85 -12.11 19.06 10.28
#